data_AF-A0A1I4GH35-F1
#
_entry.id   AF-A0A1I4GH35-F1
#
_cell.length_a   1.000
_cell.length_b   1.000
_cell.length_c   1.000
_cell.angle_alpha   90.00
_cell.angle_beta   90.00
_cell.angle_gamma   90.00
#
_symmetry.space_group_name_H-M   'P 1'
#
loop_
_entity.id
_entity.type
_entity.pdbx_description
1 polymer ?
#
loop_
_entity_poly.entity_id
_entity_poly.type
_entity_poly.pdbx_seq_one_letter_code
_entity_poly.pdbx_strand_id
1 'polypeptide(L)'
;MTSLINGDTYRIENGFNDWKGGNLDACGRAACCRKNLYDVNTSAFFSTEKLSSIWKIESANGKAAGTPVVTNDAVYLINQHEIRSYLDVCGGGIHIQDASTKPKKNQDTTVWIILAHSGGEIHEGDTVSLLNESSELKDEGYLHTDKYPPICDENLFNVSVGYYSPDFTNERLQWRFIEIPD
;
A
#
# COMPACT_ATOMS: atom_id res chain seq x y z
N MET A 1 -21.33 -3.54 5.79
CA MET A 1 -19.88 -3.63 5.53
C MET A 1 -19.21 -2.98 6.71
N THR A 2 -18.12 -3.57 7.20
CA THR A 2 -17.40 -3.06 8.37
C THR A 2 -16.53 -1.90 7.95
N SER A 3 -16.46 -0.85 8.76
CA SER A 3 -15.63 0.31 8.48
C SER A 3 -14.15 -0.02 8.60
N LEU A 4 -13.32 0.58 7.77
CA LEU A 4 -11.88 0.61 8.02
C LEU A 4 -11.60 1.51 9.22
N ILE A 5 -10.85 0.98 10.17
CA ILE A 5 -10.51 1.62 11.43
C ILE A 5 -9.02 1.89 11.50
N ASN A 6 -8.66 3.11 11.91
CA ASN A 6 -7.29 3.47 12.29
C ASN A 6 -6.84 2.63 13.48
N GLY A 7 -5.65 2.05 13.42
CA GLY A 7 -5.10 1.20 14.46
C GLY A 7 -5.23 -0.30 14.17
N ASP A 8 -6.06 -0.68 13.20
CA ASP A 8 -6.31 -2.09 12.88
C ASP A 8 -5.42 -2.58 11.73
N THR A 9 -5.35 -3.91 11.57
CA THR A 9 -4.55 -4.59 10.55
C THR A 9 -5.41 -5.25 9.50
N TYR A 10 -4.95 -5.18 8.26
CA TYR A 10 -5.65 -5.66 7.08
C TYR A 10 -4.68 -6.41 6.17
N ARG A 11 -5.25 -7.28 5.34
CA ARG A 11 -4.60 -7.64 4.07
C ARG A 11 -5.10 -6.69 2.99
N ILE A 12 -4.22 -6.33 2.07
CA ILE A 12 -4.52 -5.37 1.01
C ILE A 12 -4.44 -6.09 -0.33
N GLU A 13 -5.55 -6.20 -1.06
CA GLU A 13 -5.62 -6.95 -2.32
C GLU A 13 -5.61 -6.00 -3.52
N ASN A 14 -4.87 -6.34 -4.57
CA ASN A 14 -4.84 -5.61 -5.83
C ASN A 14 -6.00 -6.02 -6.75
N GLY A 15 -6.62 -5.05 -7.40
CA GLY A 15 -7.82 -5.23 -8.24
C GLY A 15 -7.62 -5.98 -9.54
N PHE A 16 -6.37 -6.13 -10.00
CA PHE A 16 -6.05 -6.75 -11.30
C PHE A 16 -6.74 -8.10 -11.51
N ASN A 17 -7.39 -8.27 -12.68
CA ASN A 17 -8.03 -9.51 -13.12
C ASN A 17 -9.06 -10.05 -12.12
N ASP A 18 -10.02 -9.18 -11.76
CA ASP A 18 -11.06 -9.46 -10.75
C ASP A 18 -10.48 -9.81 -9.37
N TRP A 19 -9.63 -8.94 -8.83
CA TRP A 19 -9.00 -9.10 -7.50
C TRP A 19 -8.02 -10.29 -7.40
N LYS A 20 -7.48 -10.76 -8.53
CA LYS A 20 -6.45 -11.81 -8.60
C LYS A 20 -5.03 -11.23 -8.71
N GLY A 21 -4.87 -9.93 -8.50
CA GLY A 21 -3.58 -9.25 -8.49
C GLY A 21 -2.69 -9.60 -7.30
N GLY A 22 -3.24 -10.29 -6.30
CA GLY A 22 -2.54 -10.73 -5.10
C GLY A 22 -2.62 -9.75 -3.93
N ASN A 23 -2.02 -10.15 -2.81
CA ASN A 23 -1.97 -9.40 -1.56
C ASN A 23 -0.67 -8.59 -1.49
N LEU A 24 -0.73 -7.31 -1.09
CA LEU A 24 0.45 -6.48 -0.87
C LEU A 24 1.37 -7.13 0.15
N ASP A 25 2.63 -7.33 -0.21
CA ASP A 25 3.59 -8.13 0.53
C ASP A 25 4.95 -7.43 0.57
N ALA A 26 5.59 -7.45 1.74
CA ALA A 26 6.97 -6.99 1.89
C ALA A 26 7.92 -8.20 1.79
N CYS A 27 8.83 -8.21 0.83
CA CYS A 27 9.69 -9.36 0.62
C CYS A 27 11.09 -8.97 0.14
N GLY A 28 12.09 -9.80 0.49
CA GLY A 28 13.47 -9.59 0.06
C GLY A 28 14.05 -8.29 0.58
N ARG A 29 15.26 -7.94 0.15
CA ARG A 29 15.87 -6.66 0.52
C ARG A 29 15.56 -5.62 -0.55
N ALA A 30 15.15 -4.42 -0.14
CA ALA A 30 14.95 -3.30 -1.05
C ALA A 30 16.24 -2.98 -1.83
N ALA A 31 16.17 -3.05 -3.16
CA ALA A 31 17.30 -2.75 -4.04
C ALA A 31 17.42 -1.24 -4.34
N CYS A 32 16.28 -0.54 -4.40
CA CYS A 32 16.14 0.88 -4.72
C CYS A 32 16.90 1.82 -3.75
N CYS A 33 16.96 1.47 -2.46
CA CYS A 33 17.47 2.33 -1.40
C CYS A 33 18.11 1.52 -0.27
N ARG A 34 19.43 1.70 -0.06
CA ARG A 34 20.19 0.93 0.96
C ARG A 34 19.71 1.08 2.40
N LYS A 35 18.95 2.14 2.69
CA LYS A 35 18.39 2.44 4.02
C LYS A 35 16.99 1.82 4.24
N ASN A 36 16.36 1.35 3.17
CA ASN A 36 15.06 0.70 3.22
C ASN A 36 15.27 -0.79 3.54
N LEU A 37 14.24 -1.42 4.12
CA LEU A 37 14.33 -2.78 4.61
C LEU A 37 13.95 -3.76 3.49
N TYR A 38 12.66 -3.76 3.14
CA TYR A 38 12.08 -4.78 2.27
C TYR A 38 11.58 -4.16 0.97
N ASP A 39 11.65 -4.93 -0.11
CA ASP A 39 10.97 -4.59 -1.36
C ASP A 39 9.47 -4.86 -1.21
N VAL A 40 8.63 -4.22 -2.03
CA VAL A 40 7.17 -4.42 -1.97
C VAL A 40 6.64 -4.95 -3.29
N ASN A 41 5.82 -5.99 -3.20
CA ASN A 41 5.30 -6.75 -4.32
C ASN A 41 3.91 -7.29 -3.94
N THR A 42 3.25 -8.05 -4.83
CA THR A 42 2.03 -8.77 -4.47
C THR A 42 2.26 -10.27 -4.41
N SER A 43 1.65 -10.96 -3.44
CA SER A 43 1.73 -12.41 -3.27
C SER A 43 0.39 -13.07 -3.55
N ALA A 44 0.40 -14.20 -4.27
CA ALA A 44 -0.80 -15.00 -4.49
C ALA A 44 -1.34 -15.64 -3.20
N PHE A 45 -0.45 -15.79 -2.21
CA PHE A 45 -0.74 -16.49 -0.96
C PHE A 45 -0.88 -15.52 0.19
N PHE A 46 -1.90 -15.75 1.03
CA PHE A 46 -2.10 -15.07 2.30
C PHE A 46 -2.25 -16.10 3.42
N SER A 47 -1.66 -15.78 4.57
CA SER A 47 -1.84 -16.51 5.83
C SER A 47 -1.70 -15.51 6.98
N THR A 48 -2.45 -15.71 8.06
CA THR A 48 -2.35 -14.92 9.30
C THR A 48 -0.96 -15.01 9.94
N GLU A 49 -0.23 -16.08 9.68
CA GLU A 49 1.16 -16.26 10.13
C GLU A 49 2.17 -15.50 9.24
N LYS A 50 1.78 -15.12 8.02
CA LYS A 50 2.65 -14.43 7.06
C LYS A 50 2.55 -12.92 7.29
N LEU A 51 3.24 -12.45 8.34
CA LEU A 51 3.21 -11.04 8.76
C LEU A 51 3.68 -10.04 7.69
N SER A 52 4.39 -10.50 6.65
CA SER A 52 4.78 -9.68 5.50
C SER A 52 3.64 -9.23 4.61
N SER A 53 2.51 -9.94 4.63
CA SER A 53 1.30 -9.56 3.89
C SER A 53 0.26 -8.86 4.77
N ILE A 54 0.65 -8.46 5.99
CA ILE A 54 -0.23 -7.81 6.98
C ILE A 54 0.20 -6.36 7.18
N TRP A 55 -0.75 -5.45 7.03
CA TRP A 55 -0.53 -4.01 7.06
C TRP A 55 -1.46 -3.34 8.07
N LYS A 56 -0.90 -2.57 8.99
CA LYS A 56 -1.64 -1.74 9.93
C LYS A 56 -1.86 -0.35 9.34
N ILE A 57 -3.06 0.20 9.50
CA ILE A 57 -3.34 1.60 9.17
C ILE A 57 -3.12 2.45 10.43
N GLU A 58 -2.35 3.53 10.33
CA GLU A 58 -2.29 4.57 11.35
C GLU A 58 -2.49 5.95 10.73
N SER A 59 -3.16 6.87 11.41
CA SER A 59 -3.36 8.21 10.91
C SER A 59 -2.04 9.00 10.89
N ALA A 60 -1.73 9.64 9.75
CA ALA A 60 -0.60 10.56 9.64
C ALA A 60 -0.90 11.93 10.28
N ASN A 61 -2.19 12.30 10.36
CA ASN A 61 -2.67 13.56 10.93
C ASN A 61 -3.08 13.45 12.41
N GLY A 62 -2.79 12.33 13.06
CA GLY A 62 -2.99 12.16 14.50
C GLY A 62 -4.43 11.85 14.92
N LYS A 63 -5.27 11.31 14.02
CA LYS A 63 -6.54 10.70 14.45
C LYS A 63 -6.25 9.53 15.39
N ALA A 64 -7.11 9.36 16.40
CA ALA A 64 -6.95 8.30 17.38
C ALA A 64 -7.20 6.91 16.77
N ALA A 65 -6.56 5.88 17.32
CA ALA A 65 -6.93 4.50 17.03
C ALA A 65 -8.40 4.24 17.41
N GLY A 66 -9.09 3.38 16.66
CA GLY A 66 -10.52 3.15 16.80
C GLY A 66 -11.41 4.12 16.01
N THR A 67 -10.83 5.12 15.33
CA THR A 67 -11.61 6.05 14.49
C THR A 67 -11.71 5.56 13.05
N PRO A 68 -12.85 5.77 12.37
CA PRO A 68 -13.00 5.41 10.97
C PRO A 68 -12.02 6.12 10.04
N VAL A 69 -11.57 5.40 9.03
CA VAL A 69 -10.83 5.91 7.88
C VAL A 69 -11.84 6.45 6.87
N VAL A 70 -11.62 7.67 6.40
CA VAL A 70 -12.45 8.30 5.37
C VAL A 70 -11.61 8.60 4.12
N THR A 71 -12.25 8.73 2.97
CA THR A 71 -11.57 9.17 1.74
C THR A 71 -10.85 10.51 1.95
N ASN A 72 -9.66 10.65 1.37
CA ASN A 72 -8.68 11.73 1.60
C ASN A 72 -7.93 11.69 2.94
N ASP A 73 -8.07 10.64 3.75
CA ASP A 73 -7.22 10.50 4.93
C ASP A 73 -5.77 10.22 4.56
N ALA A 74 -4.87 11.02 5.15
CA ALA A 74 -3.44 10.76 5.16
C ALA A 74 -3.13 9.70 6.23
N VAL A 75 -2.53 8.59 5.79
CA VAL A 75 -2.21 7.44 6.63
C VAL A 75 -0.77 6.97 6.46
N TYR A 76 -0.31 6.24 7.45
CA TYR A 76 0.81 5.33 7.36
C TYR A 76 0.27 3.91 7.16
N LEU A 77 0.84 3.19 6.18
CA LEU A 77 0.67 1.75 6.03
C LEU A 77 1.89 1.06 6.63
N ILE A 78 1.71 0.36 7.74
CA ILE A 78 2.81 -0.22 8.52
C ILE A 78 2.79 -1.73 8.32
N ASN A 79 3.81 -2.24 7.63
CA ASN A 79 4.02 -3.67 7.47
C ASN A 79 4.35 -4.32 8.82
N GLN A 80 3.77 -5.49 9.09
CA GLN A 80 3.95 -6.21 10.35
C GLN A 80 5.09 -7.25 10.32
N HIS A 81 5.82 -7.39 9.21
CA HIS A 81 6.95 -8.32 9.10
C HIS A 81 8.09 -7.94 10.02
N GLU A 82 8.66 -8.93 10.72
CA GLU A 82 9.88 -8.83 11.54
C GLU A 82 10.08 -7.45 12.19
N ILE A 83 10.84 -6.58 11.52
CA ILE A 83 10.99 -5.17 11.86
C ILE A 83 9.86 -4.36 11.18
N ARG A 84 8.88 -3.95 12.01
CA ARG A 84 7.79 -3.07 11.57
C ARG A 84 8.31 -1.87 10.80
N SER A 85 7.76 -1.65 9.63
CA SER A 85 8.24 -0.66 8.67
C SER A 85 7.10 -0.05 7.87
N TYR A 86 7.29 1.17 7.39
CA TYR A 86 6.29 1.98 6.71
C TYR A 86 6.41 1.77 5.21
N LEU A 87 5.30 1.61 4.51
CA LEU A 87 5.26 1.66 3.04
C LEU A 87 5.87 2.99 2.59
N ASP A 88 6.89 2.90 1.76
CA ASP A 88 7.73 4.00 1.32
C ASP A 88 7.92 3.95 -0.18
N VAL A 89 8.28 5.09 -0.75
CA VAL A 89 8.67 5.22 -2.14
C VAL A 89 10.17 5.46 -2.22
N CYS A 90 10.83 4.75 -3.13
CA CYS A 90 12.27 4.81 -3.26
C CYS A 90 12.74 4.61 -4.70
N GLY A 91 13.85 5.28 -5.04
CA GLY A 91 14.54 5.04 -6.30
C GLY A 91 13.66 5.25 -7.54
N GLY A 92 14.06 4.63 -8.64
CA GLY A 92 13.37 4.75 -9.92
C GLY A 92 13.71 6.01 -10.74
N GLY A 93 12.97 6.19 -11.82
CA GLY A 93 13.13 7.32 -12.75
C GLY A 93 12.13 8.43 -12.46
N ILE A 94 12.16 9.50 -13.27
CA ILE A 94 11.30 10.69 -13.09
C ILE A 94 9.80 10.35 -13.09
N HIS A 95 9.38 9.21 -13.68
CA HIS A 95 7.97 8.85 -13.87
C HIS A 95 7.50 7.56 -13.17
N ILE A 96 8.41 6.75 -12.62
CA ILE A 96 8.07 5.52 -11.90
C ILE A 96 9.12 5.32 -10.83
N GLN A 97 8.68 5.19 -9.58
CA GLN A 97 9.50 4.86 -8.42
C GLN A 97 9.12 3.47 -7.88
N ASP A 98 10.06 2.79 -7.23
CA ASP A 98 9.80 1.48 -6.61
C ASP A 98 9.08 1.67 -5.27
N ALA A 99 8.20 0.73 -4.91
CA ALA A 99 7.65 0.65 -3.57
C ALA A 99 8.54 -0.22 -2.68
N SER A 100 8.73 0.21 -1.44
CA SER A 100 9.55 -0.52 -0.46
C SER A 100 9.03 -0.26 0.95
N THR A 101 9.73 -0.77 1.96
CA THR A 101 9.46 -0.41 3.35
C THR A 101 10.64 0.28 4.02
N LYS A 102 10.33 1.24 4.90
CA LYS A 102 11.32 2.05 5.64
C LYS A 102 11.11 1.90 7.15
N PRO A 103 12.17 1.76 7.98
CA PRO A 103 12.01 1.55 9.42
C PRO A 103 11.54 2.81 10.16
N LYS A 104 11.55 3.97 9.51
CA LYS A 104 11.21 5.26 10.11
C LYS A 104 10.25 6.01 9.19
N LYS A 105 9.17 6.53 9.76
CA LYS A 105 8.30 7.48 9.08
C LYS A 105 9.04 8.76 8.70
N ASN A 106 8.62 9.36 7.61
CA ASN A 106 8.91 10.72 7.20
C ASN A 106 7.58 11.41 6.80
N GLN A 107 7.60 12.72 6.63
CA GLN A 107 6.39 13.50 6.27
C GLN A 107 6.23 13.67 4.76
N ASP A 108 6.88 12.84 3.95
CA ASP A 108 6.87 12.93 2.49
C ASP A 108 6.56 11.55 1.91
N THR A 109 7.57 10.77 1.55
CA THR A 109 7.43 9.47 0.87
C THR A 109 6.73 8.34 1.64
N THR A 110 6.57 8.43 2.98
CA THR A 110 5.85 7.37 3.75
C THR A 110 4.39 7.67 4.04
N VAL A 111 3.88 8.82 3.62
CA VAL A 111 2.47 9.19 3.83
C VAL A 111 1.68 8.88 2.57
N TRP A 112 0.53 8.24 2.77
CA TRP A 112 -0.36 7.80 1.70
C TRP A 112 -1.76 8.37 1.94
N ILE A 113 -2.35 8.94 0.91
CA ILE A 113 -3.76 9.32 0.88
C ILE A 113 -4.57 8.13 0.37
N ILE A 114 -5.55 7.68 1.17
CA ILE A 114 -6.51 6.66 0.74
C ILE A 114 -7.70 7.35 0.05
N LEU A 115 -7.92 7.01 -1.22
CA LEU A 115 -8.96 7.60 -2.06
C LEU A 115 -9.99 6.54 -2.44
N ALA A 116 -11.20 6.63 -1.90
CA ALA A 116 -12.33 5.82 -2.34
C ALA A 116 -13.16 6.56 -3.39
N HIS A 117 -13.80 5.80 -4.29
CA HIS A 117 -14.76 6.34 -5.26
C HIS A 117 -15.97 7.01 -4.60
N SER A 118 -16.47 6.40 -3.52
CA SER A 118 -17.52 6.97 -2.70
C SER A 118 -16.95 8.03 -1.77
N GLY A 119 -17.64 9.16 -1.65
CA GLY A 119 -17.35 10.13 -0.61
C GLY A 119 -17.64 9.55 0.77
N GLY A 120 -16.80 9.86 1.77
CA GLY A 120 -17.03 9.53 3.17
C GLY A 120 -16.20 8.38 3.71
N GLU A 121 -16.77 7.63 4.64
CA GLU A 121 -16.17 6.49 5.33
C GLU A 121 -15.89 5.33 4.37
N ILE A 122 -14.70 4.76 4.49
CA ILE A 122 -14.26 3.63 3.66
C ILE A 122 -14.55 2.35 4.43
N HIS A 123 -15.19 1.39 3.78
CA HIS A 123 -15.51 0.09 4.35
C HIS A 123 -14.64 -1.00 3.76
N GLU A 124 -14.58 -2.13 4.45
CA GLU A 124 -13.97 -3.35 3.98
C GLU A 124 -14.47 -3.70 2.57
N GLY A 125 -13.53 -3.99 1.68
CA GLY A 125 -13.82 -4.38 0.30
C GLY A 125 -14.12 -3.23 -0.66
N ASP A 126 -14.26 -1.99 -0.17
CA ASP A 126 -14.39 -0.81 -1.04
C ASP A 126 -13.15 -0.67 -1.93
N THR A 127 -13.38 -0.32 -3.19
CA THR A 127 -12.30 -0.03 -4.14
C THR A 127 -11.69 1.33 -3.83
N VAL A 128 -10.37 1.32 -3.60
CA VAL A 128 -9.59 2.51 -3.31
C VAL A 128 -8.35 2.61 -4.19
N SER A 129 -7.81 3.82 -4.28
CA SER A 129 -6.45 4.08 -4.77
C SER A 129 -5.61 4.65 -3.65
N LEU A 130 -4.30 4.39 -3.70
CA LEU A 130 -3.33 4.86 -2.72
C LEU A 130 -2.40 5.87 -3.40
N LEU A 131 -2.58 7.14 -3.07
CA LEU A 131 -1.77 8.24 -3.59
C LEU A 131 -0.65 8.55 -2.59
N ASN A 132 0.59 8.61 -3.04
CA ASN A 132 1.71 9.01 -2.19
C ASN A 132 1.79 10.54 -2.08
N GLU A 133 2.00 11.07 -0.87
CA GLU A 133 2.12 12.51 -0.63
C GLU A 133 3.48 13.11 -1.03
N SER A 134 4.40 12.34 -1.61
CA SER A 134 5.72 12.88 -1.95
C SER A 134 5.61 14.11 -2.85
N SER A 135 6.24 15.19 -2.42
CA SER A 135 6.35 16.45 -3.15
C SER A 135 7.02 16.30 -4.52
N GLU A 136 7.84 15.27 -4.71
CA GLU A 136 8.44 14.95 -6.01
C GLU A 136 7.40 14.41 -7.00
N LEU A 137 6.37 13.70 -6.51
CA LEU A 137 5.33 13.03 -7.29
C LEU A 137 4.14 13.92 -7.63
N LYS A 138 4.07 15.15 -7.10
CA LYS A 138 3.10 16.21 -7.46
C LYS A 138 1.63 15.74 -7.55
N ASP A 139 1.18 14.95 -6.57
CA ASP A 139 -0.19 14.42 -6.51
C ASP A 139 -0.57 13.41 -7.62
N GLU A 140 0.42 12.88 -8.36
CA GLU A 140 0.22 11.92 -9.46
C GLU A 140 0.77 10.52 -9.14
N GLY A 141 1.38 10.32 -7.97
CA GLY A 141 2.09 9.10 -7.60
C GLY A 141 1.19 8.03 -6.98
N TYR A 142 0.59 7.16 -7.79
CA TYR A 142 -0.30 6.10 -7.31
C TYR A 142 0.39 4.74 -7.19
N LEU A 143 0.11 4.03 -6.09
CA LEU A 143 0.56 2.65 -5.88
C LEU A 143 -0.11 1.72 -6.91
N HIS A 144 0.68 0.91 -7.60
CA HIS A 144 0.18 -0.03 -8.59
C HIS A 144 1.04 -1.27 -8.74
N THR A 145 0.45 -2.33 -9.27
CA THR A 145 1.20 -3.48 -9.78
C THR A 145 1.76 -3.18 -11.17
N ASP A 146 3.04 -3.41 -11.37
CA ASP A 146 3.69 -3.18 -12.66
C ASP A 146 3.97 -4.50 -13.42
N LYS A 147 4.78 -4.44 -14.48
CA LYS A 147 5.11 -5.59 -15.35
C LYS A 147 6.52 -6.14 -15.10
N TYR A 148 7.31 -5.49 -14.26
CA TYR A 148 8.63 -5.96 -13.87
C TYR A 148 8.48 -7.17 -12.94
N PRO A 149 9.41 -8.14 -13.05
CA PRO A 149 9.38 -9.31 -12.19
C PRO A 149 9.62 -8.90 -10.73
N PRO A 150 8.88 -9.49 -9.77
CA PRO A 150 9.15 -9.26 -8.36
C PRO A 150 10.50 -9.85 -7.96
N ILE A 151 11.11 -9.31 -6.90
CA ILE A 151 12.38 -9.83 -6.36
C ILE A 151 12.21 -11.25 -5.77
N CYS A 152 11.03 -11.56 -5.24
CA CYS A 152 10.75 -12.85 -4.61
C CYS A 152 9.96 -13.76 -5.56
N ASP A 153 10.51 -14.95 -5.84
CA ASP A 153 9.99 -15.90 -6.84
C ASP A 153 8.54 -16.37 -6.60
N GLU A 154 8.05 -16.30 -5.37
CA GLU A 154 6.67 -16.69 -5.00
C GLU A 154 5.64 -15.57 -5.23
N ASN A 155 6.10 -14.37 -5.58
CA ASN A 155 5.25 -13.19 -5.73
C ASN A 155 4.84 -12.99 -7.19
N LEU A 156 3.67 -12.38 -7.38
CA LEU A 156 2.97 -12.26 -8.67
C LEU A 156 3.46 -11.06 -9.47
N PHE A 157 3.47 -9.88 -8.84
CA PHE A 157 3.80 -8.63 -9.49
C PHE A 157 4.71 -7.79 -8.59
N ASN A 158 5.63 -7.06 -9.21
CA ASN A 158 6.30 -5.97 -8.54
C ASN A 158 5.31 -4.82 -8.28
N VAL A 159 5.53 -4.06 -7.22
CA VAL A 159 4.71 -2.90 -6.87
C VAL A 159 5.53 -1.63 -6.97
N SER A 160 4.98 -0.65 -7.66
CA SER A 160 5.63 0.63 -7.94
C SER A 160 4.68 1.79 -7.70
N VAL A 161 5.23 2.99 -7.77
CA VAL A 161 4.50 4.26 -7.72
C VAL A 161 4.71 4.97 -9.04
N GLY A 162 3.64 5.08 -9.82
CA GLY A 162 3.71 5.62 -11.17
C GLY A 162 2.89 6.90 -11.30
N TYR A 163 3.35 7.76 -12.20
CA TYR A 163 2.61 8.95 -12.62
C TYR A 163 1.50 8.51 -13.56
N TYR A 164 0.30 8.35 -13.02
CA TYR A 164 -0.88 8.04 -13.80
C TYR A 164 -1.83 9.23 -13.75
N SER A 165 -2.54 9.48 -14.86
CA SER A 165 -3.80 10.21 -14.75
C SER A 165 -4.71 9.47 -13.77
N PRO A 166 -5.52 10.14 -12.93
CA PRO A 166 -6.46 9.51 -12.01
C PRO A 166 -7.50 8.72 -12.82
N ASP A 167 -7.14 7.49 -13.17
CA ASP A 167 -7.97 6.55 -13.91
C ASP A 167 -8.26 5.37 -13.00
N PHE A 168 -9.37 5.51 -12.29
CA PHE A 168 -9.87 4.48 -11.41
C PHE A 168 -10.47 3.28 -12.18
N THR A 169 -10.43 3.25 -13.52
CA THR A 169 -10.78 2.04 -14.30
C THR A 169 -9.59 1.10 -14.50
N ASN A 170 -8.38 1.57 -14.18
CA ASN A 170 -7.19 0.73 -14.23
C ASN A 170 -7.11 -0.15 -12.98
N GLU A 171 -7.47 -1.42 -13.14
CA GLU A 171 -7.47 -2.43 -12.08
C GLU A 171 -6.11 -2.58 -11.36
N ARG A 172 -5.00 -2.17 -11.97
CA ARG A 172 -3.68 -2.19 -11.32
C ARG A 172 -3.51 -1.12 -10.26
N LEU A 173 -4.25 -0.02 -10.35
CA LEU A 173 -4.31 1.09 -9.39
C LEU A 173 -5.37 0.88 -8.29
N GLN A 174 -6.20 -0.14 -8.46
CA GLN A 174 -7.26 -0.48 -7.53
C GLN A 174 -6.72 -1.38 -6.43
N TRP A 175 -7.08 -1.05 -5.21
CA TRP A 175 -6.81 -1.83 -4.03
C TRP A 175 -8.08 -1.97 -3.20
N ARG A 176 -8.12 -2.94 -2.31
CA ARG A 176 -9.12 -3.02 -1.25
C ARG A 176 -8.48 -3.56 0.02
N PHE A 177 -8.97 -3.07 1.14
CA PHE A 177 -8.59 -3.56 2.45
C PHE A 177 -9.60 -4.62 2.88
N ILE A 178 -9.09 -5.78 3.28
CA ILE A 178 -9.89 -6.91 3.77
C ILE A 178 -9.49 -7.19 5.22
N GLU A 179 -10.48 -7.37 6.08
CA GLU A 179 -10.25 -7.70 7.48
C GLU A 179 -9.55 -9.05 7.61
N ILE A 180 -8.70 -9.17 8.61
CA ILE A 180 -8.03 -10.42 8.94
C ILE A 180 -8.84 -11.06 10.07
N PRO A 181 -9.43 -12.26 9.86
CA PRO A 181 -10.14 -12.94 10.92
C PRO A 181 -9.21 -13.26 12.09
N ASP A 182 -9.75 -13.16 13.31
CA ASP A 182 -9.11 -13.64 14.55
C ASP A 182 -8.82 -15.16 14.52
#